data_AF-A0A918TL33-F1
#
_entry.id   AF-A0A918TL33-F1
#
_cell.length_a   1.000
_cell.length_b   1.000
_cell.length_c   1.000
_cell.angle_alpha   90.00
_cell.angle_beta   90.00
_cell.angle_gamma   90.00
#
_symmetry.space_group_name_H-M   'P 1'
#
loop_
_entity.id
_entity.type
_entity.pdbx_description
1 polymer ?
#
loop_
_entity_poly.entity_id
_entity_poly.type
_entity_poly.pdbx_seq_one_letter_code
_entity_poly.pdbx_strand_id
1 'polypeptide(L)'
;MTLPFPSPKTGQRGMTLIELTVVMLVMLGLIAVVFIGAGAWKRGSDRTMAILLIRSAQQGLRSHIQIEGYREAAYPDLPDQLFGAEKYIANGTDRSTGLPKGVGELPDHPSASHSFDFVAGDGDIVPPIGTLYICTGGGGSVTDLSYNPDPSSYTQW
;
A
#
# COMPACT_ATOMS: atom_id res chain seq x y z
N MET A 1 -61.35 57.44 6.56
CA MET A 1 -61.44 56.44 7.64
C MET A 1 -60.91 55.12 7.06
N THR A 2 -59.63 54.80 7.26
CA THR A 2 -58.97 53.62 6.68
C THR A 2 -58.44 52.77 7.83
N LEU A 3 -59.06 51.61 8.07
CA LEU A 3 -58.64 50.69 9.12
C LEU A 3 -57.35 49.99 8.68
N PRO A 4 -56.35 49.82 9.57
CA PRO A 4 -55.13 49.12 9.22
C PRO A 4 -55.40 47.61 9.13
N PHE A 5 -55.02 46.99 8.02
CA PHE A 5 -55.02 45.54 7.89
C PHE A 5 -53.82 44.96 8.67
N PRO A 6 -54.03 43.92 9.50
CA PRO A 6 -52.93 43.28 10.22
C PRO A 6 -52.03 42.52 9.25
N SER A 7 -50.74 42.86 9.25
CA SER A 7 -49.73 42.18 8.45
C SER A 7 -49.48 40.77 9.03
N PRO A 8 -49.54 39.70 8.22
CA PRO A 8 -49.36 38.34 8.71
C PRO A 8 -47.92 38.17 9.21
N LYS A 9 -47.76 37.87 10.51
CA LYS A 9 -46.46 37.48 11.06
C LYS A 9 -46.10 36.12 10.48
N THR A 10 -45.16 36.08 9.54
CA THR A 10 -44.49 34.84 9.14
C THR A 10 -43.73 34.33 10.36
N GLY A 11 -44.30 33.34 11.06
CA GLY A 11 -43.65 32.71 12.19
C GLY A 11 -42.35 32.08 11.74
N GLN A 12 -41.22 32.63 12.17
CA GLN A 12 -39.93 31.96 12.05
C GLN A 12 -40.02 30.67 12.86
N ARG A 13 -40.17 29.54 12.18
CA ARG A 13 -40.08 28.22 12.79
C ARG A 13 -38.63 28.05 13.24
N GLY A 14 -38.38 28.18 14.54
CA GLY A 14 -37.05 27.90 15.11
C GLY A 14 -36.68 26.44 14.85
N MET A 15 -35.46 26.19 14.37
CA MET A 15 -34.90 24.84 14.28
C MET A 15 -35.00 24.19 15.66
N THR A 16 -35.74 23.10 15.73
CA THR A 16 -36.04 22.46 17.01
C THR A 16 -34.78 21.76 17.52
N LEU A 17 -34.54 21.80 18.84
CA LEU A 17 -33.36 21.16 19.45
C LEU A 17 -33.30 19.66 19.12
N ILE A 18 -34.45 19.03 18.92
CA ILE A 18 -34.56 17.63 18.51
C ILE A 18 -34.07 17.37 17.09
N GLU A 19 -34.21 18.33 16.18
CA GLU A 19 -33.69 18.24 14.82
C GLU A 19 -32.17 18.28 14.83
N LEU A 20 -31.58 19.12 15.69
CA LEU A 20 -30.14 19.20 15.87
C LEU A 20 -29.56 17.94 16.55
N THR A 21 -30.22 17.38 17.57
CA THR A 21 -29.74 16.15 18.22
C THR A 21 -29.88 14.94 17.30
N VAL A 22 -30.96 14.81 16.53
CA VAL A 22 -31.10 13.76 15.50
C VAL A 22 -30.00 13.88 14.46
N VAL A 23 -29.71 15.08 13.95
CA VAL A 23 -28.64 15.30 12.97
C VAL A 23 -27.28 14.92 13.54
N MET A 24 -26.98 15.29 14.79
CA MET A 24 -25.72 14.91 15.42
C MET A 24 -25.61 13.40 15.63
N LEU A 25 -26.68 12.72 16.06
CA LEU A 25 -26.69 11.26 16.19
C LEU A 25 -26.43 10.57 14.85
N VAL A 26 -27.03 11.08 13.77
CA VAL A 26 -26.82 10.56 12.41
C VAL A 26 -25.39 10.83 11.91
N MET A 27 -24.88 12.06 12.08
CA MET A 27 -23.52 12.42 11.69
C MET A 27 -22.49 11.53 12.40
N LEU A 28 -22.62 11.32 13.71
CA LEU A 28 -21.72 10.46 14.49
C LEU A 28 -21.84 8.98 14.08
N GLY A 29 -23.07 8.50 13.80
CA GLY A 29 -23.30 7.15 13.30
C GLY A 29 -22.63 6.88 11.95
N LEU A 30 -22.70 7.84 11.02
CA LEU A 30 -22.08 7.73 9.70
C LEU A 30 -20.54 7.73 9.79
N ILE A 31 -19.98 8.58 10.65
CA ILE A 31 -18.52 8.64 10.86
C ILE A 31 -18.00 7.31 11.43
N ALA A 32 -18.75 6.66 12.34
CA ALA A 32 -18.35 5.38 12.93
C ALA A 32 -18.18 4.27 11.88
N VAL A 33 -19.10 4.17 10.92
CA VAL A 33 -19.03 3.16 9.84
C VAL A 33 -17.84 3.42 8.91
N VAL A 34 -17.51 4.69 8.64
CA VAL A 34 -16.35 5.06 7.81
C VAL A 34 -15.05 4.59 8.45
N PHE A 35 -14.88 4.70 9.77
CA PHE A 35 -13.67 4.23 10.45
C PHE A 35 -13.47 2.71 10.34
N ILE A 36 -14.56 1.93 10.39
CA ILE A 36 -14.50 0.48 10.20
C ILE A 36 -14.07 0.16 8.75
N GLY A 37 -14.66 0.85 7.76
CA GLY A 37 -14.29 0.69 6.36
C GLY A 37 -12.84 1.08 6.05
N ALA A 38 -12.35 2.17 6.66
CA ALA A 38 -10.98 2.67 6.46
C ALA A 38 -9.92 1.65 6.91
N GLY A 39 -10.15 0.92 7.99
CA GLY A 39 -9.23 -0.11 8.47
C GLY A 39 -9.08 -1.29 7.50
N ALA A 40 -10.19 -1.75 6.90
CA ALA A 40 -10.17 -2.80 5.89
C ALA A 40 -9.49 -2.32 4.59
N TRP A 41 -9.78 -1.09 4.18
CA TRP A 41 -9.18 -0.47 3.00
C TRP A 41 -7.66 -0.33 3.14
N LYS A 42 -7.16 0.10 4.31
CA LYS A 42 -5.72 0.21 4.58
C LYS A 42 -4.99 -1.12 4.35
N ARG A 43 -5.49 -2.22 4.92
CA ARG A 43 -4.87 -3.54 4.72
C ARG A 43 -4.87 -3.98 3.26
N GLY A 44 -5.92 -3.68 2.51
CA GLY A 44 -5.98 -3.95 1.07
C GLY A 44 -4.97 -3.13 0.26
N SER A 45 -4.80 -1.85 0.63
CA SER A 45 -3.82 -0.96 0.02
C SER A 45 -2.39 -1.41 0.28
N ASP A 46 -2.08 -1.78 1.53
CA ASP A 46 -0.74 -2.23 1.92
C ASP A 46 -0.31 -3.48 1.11
N ARG A 47 -1.23 -4.44 0.91
CA ARG A 47 -0.98 -5.64 0.08
C ARG A 47 -0.71 -5.30 -1.39
N THR A 48 -1.54 -4.43 -1.96
CA THR A 48 -1.41 -4.04 -3.36
C THR A 48 -0.10 -3.29 -3.60
N MET A 49 0.28 -2.41 -2.68
CA MET A 49 1.53 -1.69 -2.72
C MET A 49 2.73 -2.64 -2.63
N ALA A 50 2.65 -3.68 -1.81
CA ALA A 50 3.72 -4.68 -1.72
C ALA A 50 3.93 -5.44 -3.03
N ILE A 51 2.84 -5.88 -3.67
CA ILE A 51 2.89 -6.55 -4.98
C ILE A 51 3.49 -5.64 -6.06
N LEU A 52 3.11 -4.36 -6.06
CA LEU A 52 3.62 -3.40 -7.03
C LEU A 52 5.13 -3.16 -6.88
N LEU A 53 5.65 -3.17 -5.64
CA LEU A 53 7.08 -3.06 -5.38
C LEU A 53 7.84 -4.30 -5.85
N ILE A 54 7.33 -5.51 -5.62
CA ILE A 54 7.95 -6.74 -6.14
C ILE A 54 7.97 -6.70 -7.68
N ARG A 55 6.86 -6.28 -8.29
CA ARG A 55 6.76 -6.16 -9.75
C ARG A 55 7.75 -5.15 -10.30
N SER A 56 7.84 -3.96 -9.71
CA SER A 56 8.79 -2.94 -10.17
C SER A 56 10.22 -3.42 -10.00
N ALA A 57 10.52 -4.15 -8.93
CA ALA A 57 11.84 -4.74 -8.73
C ALA A 57 12.21 -5.76 -9.80
N GLN A 58 11.27 -6.64 -10.16
CA GLN A 58 11.48 -7.59 -11.25
C GLN A 58 11.62 -6.90 -12.61
N GLN A 59 10.81 -5.87 -12.89
CA GLN A 59 10.90 -5.12 -14.14
C GLN A 59 12.23 -4.36 -14.25
N GLY A 60 12.65 -3.71 -13.16
CA GLY A 60 13.95 -3.04 -13.06
C GLY A 60 15.10 -4.00 -13.31
N LEU A 61 15.13 -5.13 -12.60
CA LEU A 61 16.13 -6.17 -12.82
C LEU A 61 16.18 -6.64 -14.28
N ARG A 62 15.02 -6.98 -14.85
CA ARG A 62 14.96 -7.50 -16.23
C ARG A 62 15.42 -6.45 -17.26
N SER A 63 15.16 -5.17 -17.03
CA SER A 63 15.69 -4.10 -17.87
C SER A 63 17.20 -3.94 -17.72
N HIS A 64 17.71 -4.02 -16.50
CA HIS A 64 19.13 -3.87 -16.21
C HIS A 64 19.97 -4.99 -16.83
N ILE A 65 19.57 -6.25 -16.62
CA ILE A 65 20.29 -7.39 -17.23
C ILE A 65 20.28 -7.34 -18.76
N GLN A 66 19.22 -6.78 -19.36
CA GLN A 66 19.11 -6.65 -20.81
C GLN A 66 20.06 -5.58 -21.37
N ILE A 67 20.26 -4.49 -20.63
CA ILE A 67 21.17 -3.40 -21.02
C ILE A 67 22.63 -3.81 -20.82
N GLU A 68 22.95 -4.45 -19.69
CA GLU A 68 24.31 -4.86 -19.33
C GLU A 68 24.74 -6.20 -19.97
N GLY A 69 23.80 -6.96 -20.53
CA GLY A 69 24.07 -8.29 -21.08
C GLY A 69 24.34 -9.36 -20.02
N TYR A 70 23.86 -9.16 -18.79
CA TYR A 70 23.98 -10.12 -17.71
C TYR A 70 23.14 -11.38 -17.95
N ARG A 71 23.64 -12.52 -17.46
CA ARG A 71 22.99 -13.83 -17.55
C ARG A 71 22.59 -14.29 -16.15
N GLU A 72 22.04 -15.48 -16.02
CA GLU A 72 21.73 -16.09 -14.73
C GLU A 72 23.04 -16.51 -14.04
N ALA A 73 23.60 -15.61 -13.23
CA ALA A 73 24.86 -15.80 -12.50
C ALA A 73 24.92 -14.85 -11.28
N ALA A 74 25.97 -14.99 -10.48
CA ALA A 74 26.29 -14.05 -9.40
C ALA A 74 27.05 -12.84 -9.96
N TYR A 75 26.53 -11.65 -9.67
CA TYR A 75 27.12 -10.35 -9.98
C TYR A 75 27.23 -9.58 -8.66
N PRO A 76 28.44 -9.29 -8.17
CA PRO A 76 28.60 -8.53 -6.95
C PRO A 76 28.01 -7.13 -7.10
N ASP A 77 27.47 -6.60 -6.01
CA ASP A 77 26.89 -5.26 -5.92
C ASP A 77 25.70 -5.04 -6.87
N LEU A 78 25.01 -6.13 -7.28
CA LEU A 78 23.80 -6.03 -8.09
C LEU A 78 22.70 -5.21 -7.38
N PRO A 79 22.48 -5.36 -6.05
CA PRO A 79 21.53 -4.52 -5.32
C PRO A 79 21.85 -3.02 -5.45
N ASP A 80 23.12 -2.63 -5.30
CA ASP A 80 23.55 -1.21 -5.34
C ASP A 80 23.29 -0.55 -6.70
N GLN A 81 23.28 -1.35 -7.76
CA GLN A 81 22.97 -0.90 -9.11
C GLN A 81 21.46 -0.78 -9.35
N LEU A 82 20.65 -1.55 -8.62
CA LEU A 82 19.19 -1.59 -8.77
C LEU A 82 18.44 -0.62 -7.85
N PHE A 83 18.85 -0.54 -6.59
CA PHE A 83 18.15 0.18 -5.54
C PHE A 83 18.90 1.45 -5.13
N GLY A 84 18.18 2.56 -5.09
CA GLY A 84 18.71 3.84 -4.63
C GLY A 84 17.99 5.03 -5.23
N ALA A 85 18.28 6.22 -4.71
CA ALA A 85 17.90 7.46 -5.38
C ALA A 85 18.53 7.47 -6.79
N GLU A 86 17.70 7.65 -7.82
CA GLU A 86 18.10 7.68 -9.24
C GLU A 86 18.50 6.32 -9.87
N LYS A 87 18.26 5.21 -9.17
CA LYS A 87 18.42 3.87 -9.76
C LYS A 87 17.11 3.37 -10.38
N TYR A 88 17.11 2.13 -10.88
CA TYR A 88 15.93 1.50 -11.47
C TYR A 88 14.74 1.44 -10.50
N ILE A 89 15.02 1.33 -9.19
CA ILE A 89 14.01 1.24 -8.15
C ILE A 89 14.37 2.23 -7.03
N ALA A 90 13.49 3.20 -6.80
CA ALA A 90 13.61 4.09 -5.65
C ALA A 90 13.26 3.31 -4.37
N ASN A 91 14.18 3.30 -3.41
CA ASN A 91 14.02 2.63 -2.12
C ASN A 91 13.47 3.53 -1.00
N GLY A 92 13.43 4.84 -1.25
CA GLY A 92 12.73 5.81 -0.40
C GLY A 92 13.47 6.12 0.89
N THR A 93 12.71 6.35 1.96
CA THR A 93 13.24 6.64 3.31
C THR A 93 13.00 5.45 4.22
N ASP A 94 13.95 5.18 5.10
CA ASP A 94 13.82 4.21 6.18
C ASP A 94 12.77 4.68 7.19
N ARG A 95 11.78 3.85 7.46
CA ARG A 95 10.70 4.08 8.42
C ARG A 95 11.22 4.25 9.85
N SER A 96 12.30 3.58 10.22
CA SER A 96 12.82 3.57 11.59
C SER A 96 13.64 4.81 11.93
N THR A 97 14.41 5.32 10.96
CA THR A 97 15.26 6.50 11.13
C THR A 97 14.69 7.78 10.51
N GLY A 98 13.75 7.67 9.57
CA GLY A 98 13.23 8.78 8.78
C GLY A 98 14.23 9.36 7.77
N LEU A 99 15.39 8.71 7.59
CA LEU A 99 16.45 9.13 6.70
C LEU A 99 16.31 8.44 5.33
N PRO A 100 16.90 8.99 4.25
CA PRO A 100 16.99 8.30 2.97
C PRO A 100 17.70 6.96 3.12
N LYS A 101 17.18 5.92 2.46
CA LYS A 101 17.85 4.62 2.42
C LYS A 101 19.14 4.67 1.59
N GLY A 102 20.12 3.88 2.01
CA GLY A 102 21.39 3.72 1.30
C GLY A 102 21.21 3.04 -0.06
N VAL A 103 22.22 3.09 -0.93
CA VAL A 103 22.21 2.28 -2.16
C VAL A 103 22.18 0.79 -1.80
N GLY A 104 21.51 -0.01 -2.61
CA GLY A 104 21.41 -1.46 -2.38
C GLY A 104 20.41 -1.90 -1.32
N GLU A 105 19.94 -0.97 -0.49
CA GLU A 105 18.92 -1.28 0.52
C GLU A 105 17.54 -1.44 -0.12
N LEU A 106 16.86 -2.52 0.26
CA LEU A 106 15.49 -2.79 -0.14
C LEU A 106 14.53 -1.71 0.40
N PRO A 107 13.47 -1.35 -0.35
CA PRO A 107 12.42 -0.48 0.16
C PRO A 107 11.74 -1.09 1.38
N ASP A 108 11.12 -0.26 2.22
CA ASP A 108 10.30 -0.76 3.33
C ASP A 108 9.00 -1.35 2.83
N HIS A 109 8.60 -2.46 3.45
CA HIS A 109 7.28 -3.03 3.23
C HIS A 109 6.20 -2.08 3.79
N PRO A 110 5.07 -1.84 3.08
CA PRO A 110 4.04 -0.89 3.50
C PRO A 110 3.40 -1.21 4.86
N SER A 111 3.29 -2.50 5.22
CA SER A 111 2.96 -2.93 6.58
C SER A 111 4.22 -2.94 7.46
N ALA A 112 4.09 -2.40 8.67
CA ALA A 112 5.16 -2.39 9.67
C ALA A 112 5.52 -3.77 10.24
N SER A 113 4.67 -4.79 10.02
CA SER A 113 4.86 -6.14 10.54
C SER A 113 5.63 -7.08 9.60
N HIS A 114 5.97 -6.62 8.39
CA HIS A 114 6.64 -7.44 7.38
C HIS A 114 7.82 -6.68 6.78
N SER A 115 8.72 -7.41 6.13
CA SER A 115 9.88 -6.90 5.41
C SER A 115 10.00 -7.56 4.04
N PHE A 116 10.69 -6.89 3.12
CA PHE A 116 11.17 -7.52 1.89
C PHE A 116 12.54 -8.12 2.13
N ASP A 117 12.78 -9.28 1.53
CA ASP A 117 14.06 -9.97 1.54
C ASP A 117 14.41 -10.40 0.11
N PHE A 118 15.71 -10.58 -0.17
CA PHE A 118 16.17 -11.18 -1.40
C PHE A 118 15.85 -12.67 -1.42
N VAL A 119 15.45 -13.18 -2.59
CA VAL A 119 15.12 -14.61 -2.74
C VAL A 119 16.38 -15.48 -2.69
N ALA A 120 17.53 -14.96 -3.15
CA ALA A 120 18.78 -15.70 -3.23
C ALA A 120 19.95 -14.88 -2.67
N GLY A 121 20.58 -15.41 -1.62
CA GLY A 121 21.75 -14.82 -0.97
C GLY A 121 21.51 -13.36 -0.56
N ASP A 122 22.51 -12.51 -0.80
CA ASP A 122 22.48 -11.08 -0.49
C ASP A 122 21.89 -10.22 -1.64
N GLY A 123 21.25 -10.85 -2.64
CA GLY A 123 20.68 -10.16 -3.81
C GLY A 123 21.62 -10.03 -5.02
N ASP A 124 22.83 -10.58 -4.93
CA ASP A 124 23.84 -10.56 -6.01
C ASP A 124 23.55 -11.55 -7.14
N ILE A 125 22.56 -12.43 -6.98
CA ILE A 125 22.29 -13.48 -7.97
C ILE A 125 21.13 -13.03 -8.86
N VAL A 126 21.36 -13.02 -10.17
CA VAL A 126 20.26 -12.88 -11.14
C VAL A 126 19.45 -14.18 -11.12
N PRO A 127 18.19 -14.16 -10.63
CA PRO A 127 17.37 -15.36 -10.54
C PRO A 127 17.01 -15.90 -11.92
N PRO A 128 16.85 -17.23 -12.04
CA PRO A 128 16.33 -17.85 -13.24
C PRO A 128 14.99 -17.26 -13.69
N ILE A 129 14.67 -17.40 -14.98
CA ILE A 129 13.34 -17.07 -15.48
C ILE A 129 12.28 -17.87 -14.70
N GLY A 130 11.26 -17.18 -14.19
CA GLY A 130 10.21 -17.77 -13.36
C GLY A 130 10.42 -17.62 -11.85
N THR A 131 11.59 -17.17 -11.41
CA THR A 131 11.88 -16.94 -9.98
C THR A 131 11.84 -15.44 -9.64
N LEU A 132 11.28 -15.11 -8.46
CA LEU A 132 11.25 -13.75 -7.94
C LEU A 132 12.65 -13.27 -7.53
N TYR A 133 12.91 -11.98 -7.64
CA TYR A 133 14.16 -11.37 -7.16
C TYR A 133 14.08 -10.99 -5.68
N ILE A 134 12.94 -10.39 -5.30
CA ILE A 134 12.61 -10.04 -3.92
C ILE A 134 11.29 -10.71 -3.53
N CYS A 135 11.15 -11.08 -2.26
CA CYS A 135 9.93 -11.66 -1.70
C CYS A 135 9.60 -11.03 -0.34
N THR A 136 8.41 -11.30 0.16
CA THR A 136 8.00 -10.97 1.51
C THR A 136 8.18 -12.18 2.41
N GLY A 137 9.04 -12.06 3.42
CA GLY A 137 9.48 -13.15 4.29
C GLY A 137 10.63 -13.96 3.70
N GLY A 138 11.76 -13.99 4.42
CA GLY A 138 13.00 -14.64 3.98
C GLY A 138 12.86 -16.13 3.66
N GLY A 139 13.73 -16.59 2.74
CA GLY A 139 13.89 -18.00 2.39
C GLY A 139 13.18 -18.45 1.11
N GLY A 140 12.81 -17.54 0.21
CA GLY A 140 12.19 -17.88 -1.08
C GLY A 140 10.76 -18.44 -0.98
N SER A 141 10.21 -18.50 0.24
CA SER A 141 8.80 -18.75 0.47
C SER A 141 8.10 -17.41 0.48
N VAL A 142 7.27 -17.17 -0.51
CA VAL A 142 6.40 -16.01 -0.59
C VAL A 142 5.31 -16.16 0.47
N THR A 143 5.65 -15.87 1.72
CA THR A 143 4.76 -16.10 2.86
C THR A 143 3.70 -15.00 3.00
N ASP A 144 3.85 -13.88 2.28
CA ASP A 144 2.96 -12.73 2.40
C ASP A 144 2.36 -12.22 1.08
N LEU A 145 2.63 -12.87 -0.07
CA LEU A 145 1.64 -12.82 -1.15
C LEU A 145 0.59 -13.86 -0.82
N SER A 146 -0.46 -13.43 -0.13
CA SER A 146 -1.73 -14.16 0.01
C SER A 146 -2.44 -14.43 -1.34
N TYR A 147 -1.70 -14.50 -2.45
CA TYR A 147 -2.06 -15.23 -3.65
C TYR A 147 -1.24 -16.52 -3.74
N ASN A 148 -1.22 -17.29 -2.66
CA ASN A 148 -1.49 -18.71 -2.80
C ASN A 148 -2.99 -18.84 -2.50
N PRO A 149 -3.88 -18.81 -3.51
CA PRO A 149 -5.25 -19.24 -3.25
C PRO A 149 -5.12 -20.65 -2.71
N ASP A 150 -5.53 -20.86 -1.46
CA ASP A 150 -5.67 -22.20 -0.92
C ASP A 150 -6.47 -22.99 -1.97
N PRO A 151 -5.98 -24.12 -2.50
CA PRO A 151 -6.71 -24.90 -3.50
C PRO A 151 -8.13 -25.27 -3.03
N SER A 152 -8.41 -25.21 -1.72
CA SER A 152 -9.75 -25.36 -1.15
C SER A 152 -10.73 -24.21 -1.49
N SER A 153 -10.22 -23.01 -1.80
CA SER A 153 -11.03 -21.82 -2.11
C SER A 153 -11.72 -21.87 -3.48
N TYR A 154 -11.29 -22.77 -4.37
CA TYR A 154 -11.92 -22.99 -5.67
C TYR A 154 -13.16 -23.89 -5.62
N THR A 155 -13.40 -24.58 -4.51
CA THR A 155 -14.52 -25.52 -4.34
C THR A 155 -15.74 -24.92 -3.62
N GLN A 156 -15.76 -23.61 -3.38
CA GLN A 156 -16.88 -22.92 -2.70
C GLN A 156 -17.73 -22.03 -3.64
N TRP A 157 -17.83 -22.42 -4.92
CA TRP A 157 -18.85 -21.90 -5.85
C TRP A 157 -19.75 -23.04 -6.28
#